data_AF-A0A7C5UDE0-F1
#
_entry.id   AF-A0A7C5UDE0-F1
#
_cell.length_a   1.000
_cell.length_b   1.000
_cell.length_c   1.000
_cell.angle_alpha   90.00
_cell.angle_beta   90.00
_cell.angle_gamma   90.00
#
_symmetry.space_group_name_H-M   'P 1'
#
loop_
_entity.id
_entity.type
_entity.pdbx_description
1 polymer ?
#
loop_
_entity_poly.entity_id
_entity_poly.type
_entity_poly.pdbx_seq_one_letter_code
_entity_poly.pdbx_strand_id
1 'polypeptide(L)'
;MLTNYIPIGIAILVAVGLAAGMLLVSHILGLIEARPKRGKLVAYECGNEPIGDARQRFPVKFYAIGMLFIVFDIEVVFFFPWALVRHDLGMSGFWAMVIFLTILVVGYIYLLRIGAFEWEWWERELPIETERELISVREKAEVEAQTLQSEAVLTGGEKG
;
A
#
# COMPACT_ATOMS: atom_id res chain seq x y z
N MET A 1 -33.67 -4.79 24.66
CA MET A 1 -32.22 -4.94 24.40
C MET A 1 -31.73 -4.04 23.27
N LEU A 2 -32.34 -4.07 22.07
CA LEU A 2 -31.94 -3.15 20.97
C LEU A 2 -32.16 -1.66 21.26
N THR A 3 -33.11 -1.32 22.14
CA THR A 3 -33.42 0.06 22.54
C THR A 3 -32.21 0.81 23.12
N ASN A 4 -31.25 0.10 23.71
CA ASN A 4 -30.03 0.70 24.28
C ASN A 4 -29.03 1.17 23.21
N TYR A 5 -29.18 0.74 21.95
CA TYR A 5 -28.32 1.19 20.84
C TYR A 5 -28.91 2.39 20.08
N ILE A 6 -30.16 2.75 20.34
CA ILE A 6 -30.82 3.92 19.73
C ILE A 6 -30.02 5.22 19.97
N PRO A 7 -29.48 5.50 21.17
CA PRO A 7 -28.68 6.70 21.39
C PRO A 7 -27.44 6.78 20.51
N ILE A 8 -26.78 5.64 20.25
CA ILE A 8 -25.59 5.56 19.39
C ILE A 8 -25.97 5.88 17.94
N GLY A 9 -27.08 5.31 17.45
CA GLY A 9 -27.60 5.60 16.11
C GLY A 9 -27.97 7.06 15.93
N ILE A 10 -28.64 7.67 16.92
CA ILE A 10 -28.97 9.10 16.91
C ILE A 10 -27.69 9.95 16.91
N ALA A 11 -26.68 9.61 17.70
CA ALA A 11 -25.42 10.34 17.75
C ALA A 11 -24.69 10.34 16.40
N ILE A 12 -24.64 9.18 15.72
CA ILE A 12 -24.05 9.07 14.37
C ILE A 12 -24.86 9.92 13.38
N LEU A 13 -26.19 9.86 13.43
CA LEU A 13 -27.06 10.61 12.53
C LEU A 13 -26.88 12.13 12.73
N VAL A 14 -26.82 12.59 13.97
CA VAL A 14 -26.57 14.00 14.29
C VAL A 14 -25.17 14.41 13.83
N ALA A 15 -24.13 13.61 14.05
CA ALA A 15 -22.77 13.92 13.61
C ALA A 15 -22.67 14.05 12.09
N VAL A 16 -23.22 13.08 11.35
CA VAL A 16 -23.25 13.10 9.88
C VAL A 16 -24.11 14.26 9.38
N GLY A 17 -25.28 14.48 9.99
CA GLY A 17 -26.19 15.57 9.65
C GLY A 17 -25.56 16.95 9.87
N LEU A 18 -24.82 17.13 10.96
CA LEU A 18 -24.09 18.36 11.24
C LEU A 18 -22.95 18.58 10.24
N ALA A 19 -22.14 17.55 9.97
CA ALA A 19 -21.06 17.63 8.98
C ALA A 19 -21.61 17.96 7.58
N ALA A 20 -22.67 17.26 7.15
CA ALA A 20 -23.35 17.52 5.89
C ALA A 20 -23.97 18.92 5.86
N GLY A 21 -24.62 19.35 6.94
CA GLY A 21 -25.20 20.68 7.08
C GLY A 21 -24.15 21.79 6.96
N MET A 22 -23.01 21.64 7.63
CA MET A 22 -21.87 22.56 7.50
C MET A 22 -21.35 22.63 6.07
N LEU A 23 -21.19 21.48 5.41
CA LEU A 23 -20.77 21.42 4.00
C LEU A 23 -21.81 22.06 3.07
N LEU A 24 -23.10 21.84 3.30
CA LEU A 24 -24.18 22.45 2.50
C LEU A 24 -24.24 23.96 2.67
N VAL A 25 -24.16 24.46 3.90
CA VAL A 25 -24.10 25.90 4.17
C VAL A 25 -22.86 26.50 3.52
N SER A 26 -21.69 25.87 3.67
CA SER A 26 -20.46 26.32 3.02
C SER A 26 -20.58 26.31 1.50
N HIS A 27 -21.27 25.34 0.91
CA HIS A 27 -21.48 25.25 -0.53
C HIS A 27 -22.44 26.33 -1.03
N ILE A 28 -23.57 26.55 -0.35
CA ILE A 28 -24.54 27.59 -0.70
C ILE A 28 -23.92 28.98 -0.59
N LEU A 29 -23.19 29.27 0.50
CA LEU A 29 -22.45 30.52 0.65
C LEU A 29 -21.39 30.69 -0.45
N GLY A 30 -20.70 29.62 -0.82
CA GLY A 30 -19.74 29.61 -1.93
C GLY A 30 -20.37 29.81 -3.32
N LEU A 31 -21.65 29.45 -3.51
CA LEU A 31 -22.38 29.70 -4.76
C LEU A 31 -22.89 31.15 -4.85
N ILE A 32 -23.21 31.77 -3.71
CA ILE A 32 -23.58 33.21 -3.63
C ILE A 32 -22.38 34.09 -4.03
N GLU A 33 -21.16 33.66 -3.70
CA GLU A 33 -19.91 34.28 -4.15
C GLU A 33 -19.64 33.91 -5.62
N ALA A 34 -20.24 34.68 -6.54
CA ALA A 34 -20.29 34.40 -7.97
C ALA A 34 -18.93 34.01 -8.60
N ARG A 35 -18.89 32.77 -9.08
CA ARG A 35 -17.88 32.09 -9.92
C ARG A 35 -16.50 31.86 -9.26
N PRO A 36 -16.05 30.58 -9.18
CA PRO A 36 -14.66 30.29 -8.84
C PRO A 36 -13.74 30.93 -9.90
N LYS A 37 -12.89 31.87 -9.47
CA LYS A 37 -11.83 32.42 -10.34
C LYS A 37 -10.99 31.25 -10.85
N ARG A 38 -10.65 31.25 -12.15
CA ARG A 38 -9.95 30.15 -12.84
C ARG A 38 -8.66 29.68 -12.13
N GLY A 39 -7.98 30.58 -11.40
CA GLY A 39 -6.82 30.24 -10.55
C GLY A 39 -7.10 29.47 -9.26
N LYS A 40 -8.36 29.37 -8.80
CA LYS A 40 -8.74 28.51 -7.65
C LYS A 40 -8.98 27.05 -8.06
N LEU A 41 -9.04 26.76 -9.37
CA LEU A 41 -9.35 25.45 -9.92
C LEU A 41 -8.11 24.71 -10.47
N VAL A 42 -6.93 25.31 -10.35
CA VAL A 42 -5.66 24.72 -10.78
C VAL A 42 -4.95 24.09 -9.59
N ALA A 43 -4.16 23.04 -9.84
CA ALA A 43 -3.33 22.41 -8.83
C ALA A 43 -2.31 23.40 -8.25
N TYR A 44 -2.05 23.29 -6.95
CA TYR A 44 -1.05 24.12 -6.28
C TYR A 44 0.35 23.53 -6.52
N GLU A 45 1.18 24.24 -7.28
CA GLU A 45 2.53 23.81 -7.69
C GLU A 45 3.59 24.86 -7.30
N CYS A 46 3.53 25.36 -6.07
CA CYS A 46 4.46 26.36 -5.51
C CYS A 46 4.67 27.63 -6.38
N GLY A 47 3.70 27.97 -7.23
CA GLY A 47 3.75 29.14 -8.14
C GLY A 47 4.19 28.83 -9.57
N ASN A 48 4.51 27.57 -9.88
CA ASN A 48 4.82 27.11 -11.24
C ASN A 48 3.59 26.49 -11.93
N GLU A 49 3.57 26.45 -13.26
CA GLU A 49 2.55 25.69 -13.99
C GLU A 49 2.79 24.18 -13.79
N PRO A 50 1.74 23.35 -13.65
CA PRO A 50 1.88 21.90 -13.51
C PRO A 50 2.50 21.31 -14.77
N ILE A 51 3.66 20.67 -14.63
CA ILE A 51 4.40 20.04 -15.74
C ILE A 51 4.41 18.53 -15.53
N GLY A 52 3.91 17.78 -16.52
CA GLY A 52 3.99 16.32 -16.55
C GLY A 52 2.68 15.59 -16.24
N ASP A 53 2.73 14.26 -16.34
CA ASP A 53 1.62 13.36 -15.97
C ASP A 53 1.67 13.07 -14.46
N ALA A 54 0.53 13.15 -13.78
CA ALA A 54 0.39 12.87 -12.35
C ALA A 54 0.56 11.38 -12.01
N ARG A 55 0.76 10.52 -13.00
CA ARG A 55 1.02 9.08 -12.83
C ARG A 55 2.46 8.81 -12.38
N GLN A 56 2.67 8.95 -11.08
CA GLN A 56 3.88 8.47 -10.42
C GLN A 56 3.74 6.97 -10.11
N ARG A 57 4.87 6.24 -10.10
CA ARG A 57 4.89 4.83 -9.69
C ARG A 57 4.42 4.75 -8.24
N PHE A 58 3.32 4.04 -7.99
CA PHE A 58 2.82 3.83 -6.63
C PHE A 58 3.85 3.02 -5.84
N PRO A 59 4.37 3.55 -4.73
CA PRO A 59 5.37 2.84 -3.98
C PRO A 59 4.71 1.73 -3.15
N VAL A 60 5.20 0.50 -3.32
CA VAL A 60 4.68 -0.72 -2.65
C VAL A 60 4.81 -0.69 -1.12
N LYS A 61 5.57 0.26 -0.57
CA LYS A 61 5.82 0.44 0.87
C LYS A 61 4.56 0.57 1.72
N PHE A 62 3.48 1.13 1.19
CA PHE A 62 2.21 1.26 1.91
C PHE A 62 1.51 -0.10 2.14
N TYR A 63 1.79 -1.09 1.29
CA TYR A 63 1.19 -2.42 1.40
C TYR A 63 1.76 -3.19 2.60
N ALA A 64 3.06 -3.07 2.88
CA ALA A 64 3.70 -3.74 4.00
C ALA A 64 3.10 -3.32 5.36
N ILE A 65 2.92 -2.01 5.55
CA ILE A 65 2.28 -1.43 6.74
C ILE A 65 0.82 -1.89 6.84
N GLY A 66 0.09 -1.89 5.72
CA GLY A 66 -1.30 -2.36 5.67
C GLY A 66 -1.46 -3.85 6.02
N MET A 67 -0.61 -4.72 5.47
CA MET A 67 -0.60 -6.14 5.82
C MET A 67 -0.30 -6.38 7.29
N LEU A 68 0.70 -5.68 7.85
CA LEU A 68 1.02 -5.78 9.27
C LEU A 68 -0.15 -5.34 10.15
N PHE A 69 -0.83 -4.25 9.78
CA PHE A 69 -2.03 -3.78 10.48
C PHE A 69 -3.13 -4.85 10.48
N ILE A 70 -3.36 -5.52 9.34
CA ILE A 70 -4.37 -6.59 9.24
C ILE A 70 -4.02 -7.76 10.17
N VAL A 71 -2.76 -8.20 10.19
CA VAL A 71 -2.33 -9.30 11.07
C VAL A 71 -2.48 -8.93 12.53
N PHE A 72 -2.08 -7.72 12.92
CA PHE A 72 -2.23 -7.20 14.28
C PHE A 72 -3.71 -7.04 14.67
N ASP A 73 -4.57 -6.52 13.79
CA ASP A 73 -6.00 -6.37 14.07
C ASP A 73 -6.68 -7.73 14.32
N ILE A 74 -6.34 -8.72 13.49
CA ILE A 74 -6.82 -10.10 13.67
C ILE A 74 -6.40 -10.67 15.03
N GLU A 75 -5.21 -10.34 15.53
CA GLU A 75 -4.74 -10.82 16.83
C GLU A 75 -5.57 -10.27 17.99
N VAL A 76 -5.99 -9.01 17.90
CA VAL A 76 -6.85 -8.34 18.89
C VAL A 76 -8.26 -8.93 18.86
N VAL A 77 -8.77 -9.24 17.67
CA VAL A 77 -10.05 -9.93 17.50
C VAL A 77 -10.05 -11.29 18.20
N PHE A 78 -8.93 -12.03 18.20
CA PHE A 78 -8.80 -13.27 18.97
C PHE A 78 -8.59 -13.05 20.47
N PHE A 79 -7.90 -11.96 20.84
CA PHE A 79 -7.67 -11.60 22.24
C PHE A 79 -8.96 -11.22 22.97
N PHE A 80 -9.89 -10.54 22.29
CA PHE A 80 -11.11 -10.01 22.91
C PHE A 80 -12.02 -11.08 23.53
N PRO A 81 -12.45 -12.13 22.78
CA PRO A 81 -13.28 -13.19 23.34
C PRO A 81 -12.58 -13.89 24.50
N TRP A 82 -11.29 -14.20 24.37
CA TRP A 82 -10.51 -14.83 25.45
C TRP A 82 -10.49 -13.98 26.72
N ALA A 83 -10.30 -12.66 26.59
CA ALA A 83 -10.31 -11.75 27.72
C ALA A 83 -11.68 -11.68 28.41
N LEU A 84 -12.77 -11.75 27.63
CA LEU A 84 -14.15 -11.73 28.13
C LEU A 84 -14.53 -13.01 28.89
N VAL A 85 -14.14 -14.19 28.39
CA VAL A 85 -14.51 -15.49 28.99
C VAL A 85 -13.39 -16.14 29.82
N ARG A 86 -12.33 -15.38 30.15
CA ARG A 86 -11.15 -15.87 30.88
C ARG A 86 -11.48 -16.66 32.14
N HIS A 87 -12.52 -16.24 32.86
CA HIS A 87 -12.95 -16.87 34.11
C HIS A 87 -13.45 -18.31 33.90
N ASP A 88 -14.06 -18.60 32.75
CA ASP A 88 -14.67 -19.90 32.45
C ASP A 88 -13.66 -20.90 31.87
N LEU A 89 -12.59 -20.42 31.21
CA LEU A 89 -11.56 -21.27 30.60
C LEU A 89 -10.50 -21.78 31.59
N GLY A 90 -10.40 -21.15 32.77
CA GLY A 90 -9.41 -21.50 33.79
C GLY A 90 -7.95 -21.47 33.27
N MET A 91 -7.08 -22.30 33.87
CA MET A 91 -5.65 -22.33 33.53
C MET A 91 -5.37 -22.86 32.11
N SER A 92 -6.27 -23.66 31.55
CA SER A 92 -6.12 -24.22 30.21
C SER A 92 -6.19 -23.13 29.13
N GLY A 93 -7.17 -22.22 29.22
CA GLY A 93 -7.28 -21.09 28.31
C GLY A 93 -6.16 -20.08 28.48
N PHE A 94 -5.61 -19.95 29.68
CA PHE A 94 -4.42 -19.12 29.91
C PHE A 94 -3.23 -19.62 29.10
N TRP A 95 -2.89 -20.92 29.21
CA TRP A 95 -1.77 -21.49 28.47
C TRP A 95 -2.00 -21.50 26.96
N ALA A 96 -3.22 -21.76 26.49
CA ALA A 96 -3.57 -21.66 25.08
C ALA A 96 -3.28 -20.25 24.53
N MET A 97 -3.62 -19.21 25.29
CA MET A 97 -3.37 -17.82 24.88
C MET A 97 -1.90 -17.43 24.95
N VAL A 98 -1.17 -17.91 25.95
CA VAL A 98 0.29 -17.69 26.05
C VAL A 98 1.00 -18.30 24.85
N ILE A 99 0.64 -19.52 24.44
CA ILE A 99 1.22 -20.17 23.27
C ILE A 99 0.87 -19.39 21.99
N PHE A 100 -0.39 -19.00 21.83
CA PHE A 100 -0.85 -18.19 20.68
C PHE A 100 -0.07 -16.87 20.56
N LEU A 101 0.02 -16.10 21.64
CA LEU A 101 0.78 -14.85 21.68
C LEU A 101 2.27 -15.07 21.43
N THR A 102 2.86 -16.13 21.97
CA THR A 102 4.29 -16.42 21.77
C THR A 102 4.60 -16.65 20.29
N ILE A 103 3.75 -17.42 19.58
CA ILE A 103 3.93 -17.67 18.14
C ILE A 103 3.85 -16.36 17.35
N LEU A 104 2.88 -15.50 17.66
CA LEU A 104 2.74 -14.19 17.02
C LEU A 104 3.91 -13.26 17.31
N VAL A 105 4.35 -13.18 18.56
CA VAL A 105 5.51 -12.36 18.96
C VAL A 105 6.77 -12.83 18.25
N VAL A 106 6.98 -14.13 18.08
CA VAL A 106 8.11 -14.65 17.30
C VAL A 106 8.02 -14.21 15.83
N GLY A 107 6.83 -14.29 15.22
CA GLY A 107 6.59 -13.78 13.87
C GLY A 107 6.85 -12.27 13.76
N TYR A 108 6.41 -11.49 14.75
CA TYR A 108 6.63 -10.05 14.82
C TYR A 108 8.10 -9.69 14.99
N ILE A 109 8.83 -10.39 15.85
CA ILE A 109 10.29 -10.24 16.00
C ILE A 109 10.99 -10.56 14.68
N TYR A 110 10.56 -11.60 13.95
CA TYR A 110 11.10 -11.91 12.63
C TYR A 110 10.87 -10.77 11.62
N LEU A 111 9.66 -10.21 11.58
CA LEU A 111 9.33 -9.03 10.76
C LEU A 111 10.18 -7.80 11.12
N LEU A 112 10.41 -7.56 12.42
CA LEU A 112 11.30 -6.52 12.91
C LEU A 112 12.74 -6.76 12.44
N ARG A 113 13.23 -8.01 12.48
CA ARG A 113 14.59 -8.36 12.02
C ARG A 113 14.77 -8.16 10.51
N ILE A 114 13.71 -8.36 9.72
CA ILE A 114 13.73 -8.05 8.29
C ILE A 114 13.79 -6.53 8.05
N GLY A 115 13.37 -5.72 9.01
CA GLY A 115 13.28 -4.27 8.84
C GLY A 115 11.98 -3.87 8.12
N ALA A 116 10.90 -4.62 8.28
CA ALA A 116 9.61 -4.33 7.63
C ALA A 116 9.01 -2.95 7.96
N PHE A 117 9.55 -2.27 8.97
CA PHE A 117 9.19 -0.91 9.38
C PHE A 117 10.09 0.17 8.79
N GLU A 118 11.23 -0.21 8.23
CA GLU A 118 12.12 0.73 7.54
C GLU A 118 11.45 1.15 6.22
N TRP A 119 11.75 2.34 5.72
CA TRP A 119 11.08 2.84 4.51
C TRP A 119 11.65 2.23 3.22
N GLU A 120 12.88 1.71 3.27
CA GLU A 120 13.69 1.26 2.12
C GLU A 120 14.10 -0.22 2.22
N TRP A 121 13.47 -1.01 3.10
CA TRP A 121 13.84 -2.42 3.27
C TRP A 121 13.71 -3.27 1.99
N TRP A 122 12.79 -2.87 1.10
CA TRP A 122 12.57 -3.50 -0.21
C TRP A 122 13.62 -3.09 -1.26
N GLU A 123 14.42 -2.06 -0.97
CA GLU A 123 15.51 -1.58 -1.82
C GLU A 123 16.84 -2.29 -1.53
N ARG A 124 16.86 -3.31 -0.62
CA ARG A 124 18.01 -4.20 -0.40
C ARG A 124 18.26 -5.06 -1.64
N GLU A 125 18.88 -4.42 -2.61
CA GLU A 125 19.70 -4.89 -3.73
C GLU A 125 19.35 -6.28 -4.29
N LEU A 126 18.64 -6.29 -5.42
CA LEU A 126 19.07 -7.17 -6.50
C LEU A 126 20.53 -6.77 -6.82
N PRO A 127 21.49 -7.70 -6.83
CA PRO A 127 22.88 -7.36 -7.11
C PRO A 127 22.99 -6.70 -8.48
N ILE A 128 23.46 -5.45 -8.52
CA ILE A 128 23.68 -4.67 -9.76
C ILE A 128 24.61 -5.44 -10.72
N GLU A 129 25.45 -6.33 -10.18
CA GLU A 129 26.32 -7.22 -10.95
C GLU A 129 25.53 -8.07 -11.96
N THR A 130 24.33 -8.53 -11.59
CA THR A 130 23.44 -9.29 -12.48
C THR A 130 22.94 -8.43 -13.63
N GLU A 131 22.66 -7.14 -13.40
CA GLU A 131 22.17 -6.23 -14.44
C GLU A 131 23.27 -5.94 -15.48
N ARG A 132 24.52 -5.73 -15.03
CA ARG A 132 25.68 -5.61 -15.93
C ARG A 132 25.93 -6.88 -16.72
N GLU A 133 25.84 -8.05 -16.09
CA GLU A 133 25.98 -9.32 -16.79
C GLU A 133 24.89 -9.51 -17.84
N LEU A 134 23.62 -9.26 -17.51
CA LEU A 134 22.49 -9.40 -18.43
C LEU A 134 22.57 -8.43 -19.62
N ILE A 135 23.02 -7.20 -19.40
CA ILE A 135 23.27 -6.24 -20.49
C ILE A 135 24.38 -6.75 -21.41
N SER A 136 25.48 -7.25 -20.85
CA SER A 136 26.60 -7.79 -21.66
C SER A 136 26.22 -9.05 -22.44
N VAL A 137 25.34 -9.90 -21.88
CA VAL A 137 24.84 -11.11 -22.53
C VAL A 137 23.86 -10.75 -23.64
N ARG A 138 22.97 -9.77 -23.41
CA ARG A 138 22.04 -9.26 -24.43
C ARG A 138 22.78 -8.60 -25.59
N GLU A 139 23.80 -7.79 -25.30
CA GLU A 139 24.62 -7.13 -26.32
C GLU A 139 25.40 -8.16 -27.15
N LYS A 140 25.99 -9.18 -26.52
CA LYS A 140 26.64 -10.30 -27.22
C LYS A 140 25.67 -11.06 -28.13
N ALA A 141 24.46 -11.36 -27.66
CA ALA A 141 23.44 -12.06 -28.43
C ALA A 141 22.93 -11.23 -29.63
N GLU A 142 22.81 -9.90 -29.48
CA GLU A 142 22.42 -8.99 -30.57
C GLU A 142 23.51 -8.90 -31.65
N VAL A 143 24.79 -8.83 -31.26
CA VAL A 143 25.93 -8.84 -32.20
C VAL A 143 26.04 -10.17 -32.93
N GLU A 144 25.86 -11.29 -32.23
CA GLU A 144 25.87 -12.63 -32.83
C GLU A 144 24.74 -12.79 -33.86
N ALA A 145 23.52 -12.33 -33.53
CA ALA A 145 22.39 -12.35 -34.45
C ALA A 145 22.63 -11.47 -35.70
N GLN A 146 23.25 -10.30 -35.55
CA GLN A 146 23.60 -9.42 -36.68
C GLN A 146 24.67 -10.05 -37.58
N THR A 147 25.67 -10.69 -36.97
CA THR A 147 26.74 -11.38 -37.69
C THR A 147 26.16 -12.51 -38.54
N LEU A 148 25.31 -13.36 -37.94
CA LEU A 148 24.62 -14.44 -38.65
C LEU A 148 23.70 -13.93 -39.77
N GLN A 149 23.01 -12.80 -39.57
CA GLN A 149 22.20 -12.17 -40.62
C GLN A 149 23.07 -11.67 -41.78
N SER A 150 24.20 -11.02 -41.50
CA SER A 150 25.12 -10.56 -42.54
C SER A 150 25.77 -11.71 -43.31
N GLU A 151 26.11 -12.80 -42.63
CA GLU A 151 26.72 -13.99 -43.23
C GLU A 151 25.71 -14.79 -44.06
N ALA A 152 24.45 -14.86 -43.62
CA ALA A 152 23.33 -15.45 -44.37
C ALA A 152 22.98 -14.65 -45.64
N VAL A 153 23.11 -13.32 -45.60
CA VAL A 153 22.92 -12.45 -46.77
C VAL A 153 24.05 -12.64 -47.80
N LEU A 154 25.29 -12.83 -47.35
CA LEU A 154 26.44 -13.07 -48.23
C LEU A 154 26.44 -14.48 -48.84
N THR A 155 25.99 -15.49 -48.09
CA THR A 155 25.93 -16.87 -48.58
C THR A 155 24.66 -17.17 -49.41
N GLY A 156 23.59 -16.39 -49.24
CA GLY A 156 22.35 -16.47 -50.04
C GLY A 156 22.45 -15.89 -51.45
N GLY A 157 23.51 -15.14 -51.77
CA GLY A 157 23.75 -14.56 -53.10
C GLY A 157 24.54 -15.45 -54.07
N GLU A 158 25.11 -16.57 -53.61
CA GLU A 158 25.97 -17.45 -54.43
C GLU A 158 25.26 -18.70 -54.98
N LYS A 159 23.95 -18.86 -54.77
CA LYS A 159 23.21 -20.00 -55.35
C LYS A 159 21.91 -19.54 -56.02
N GLY A 160 22.04 -19.31 -57.32
CA GLY A 160 21.13 -19.83 -58.37
C GLY A 160 19.69 -19.33 -58.37
#